data_AF-A0A976KU13-F1
#
_entry.id   AF-A0A976KU13-F1
#
_cell.length_a   1.000
_cell.length_b   1.000
_cell.length_c   1.000
_cell.angle_alpha   90.00
_cell.angle_beta   90.00
_cell.angle_gamma   90.00
#
_symmetry.space_group_name_H-M   'P 1'
#
loop_
_entity.id
_entity.type
_entity.pdbx_description
1 polymer ?
#
loop_
_entity_poly.entity_id
_entity_poly.type
_entity_poly.pdbx_seq_one_letter_code
_entity_poly.pdbx_strand_id
1 'polypeptide(L)' 'MAGVTNWPFRSLCRRYGAGLYVSEMITARPLVEGNAKTLKLAGFGAEESPRSLQIYGVDPHYVG' A
#
# COMPACT_ATOMS: atom_id res chain seq x y z
N MET A 1 -7.01 -0.70 -5.32
CA MET A 1 -8.44 -0.38 -5.05
C MET A 1 -8.61 -0.19 -3.55
N ALA A 2 -8.98 1.01 -3.10
CA ALA A 2 -9.20 1.29 -1.68
C ALA A 2 -10.26 0.34 -1.10
N GLY A 3 -9.99 -0.21 0.07
CA GLY A 3 -10.80 -1.22 0.75
C GLY A 3 -10.63 -2.66 0.25
N VAL A 4 -9.95 -2.90 -0.88
CA VAL A 4 -9.83 -4.24 -1.48
C VAL A 4 -8.39 -4.73 -1.51
N THR A 5 -7.46 -3.92 -2.02
CA THR A 5 -6.07 -4.35 -2.27
C THR A 5 -5.18 -4.29 -1.03
N ASN A 6 -5.67 -4.77 0.11
CA ASN A 6 -4.92 -4.92 1.35
C ASN A 6 -3.91 -6.08 1.27
N TRP A 7 -2.96 -6.16 2.21
CA TRP A 7 -1.89 -7.17 2.16
C TRP A 7 -2.40 -8.62 2.16
N PRO A 8 -3.47 -9.02 2.89
CA PRO A 8 -4.00 -10.37 2.80
C PRO A 8 -4.56 -10.68 1.41
N PHE A 9 -5.31 -9.76 0.81
CA PHE A 9 -5.86 -9.93 -0.52
C PHE A 9 -4.76 -10.05 -1.58
N ARG A 10 -3.75 -9.18 -1.54
CA ARG A 10 -2.60 -9.26 -2.46
C ARG A 10 -1.84 -10.59 -2.30
N SER A 11 -1.68 -11.06 -1.06
CA SER A 11 -1.05 -12.35 -0.76
C SER A 11 -1.85 -13.53 -1.30
N LEU A 12 -3.18 -13.46 -1.29
CA LEU A 12 -4.05 -14.45 -1.93
C LEU A 12 -3.88 -14.41 -3.45
N CYS A 13 -3.98 -13.23 -4.08
CA CYS A 13 -3.87 -13.10 -5.54
C CYS A 13 -2.50 -13.54 -6.08
N ARG A 14 -1.42 -13.44 -5.27
CA ARG A 14 -0.09 -13.98 -5.60
C ARG A 14 -0.08 -15.47 -5.91
N ARG A 15 -0.95 -16.25 -5.27
CA ARG A 15 -1.06 -17.69 -5.50
C ARG A 15 -1.58 -18.04 -6.90
N TYR A 16 -2.13 -17.07 -7.62
CA TYR A 16 -2.72 -17.23 -8.95
C TYR A 16 -1.84 -16.66 -10.08
N GLY A 17 -0.60 -16.25 -9.79
CA GLY A 17 0.42 -16.04 -10.84
C GLY A 17 0.39 -14.70 -11.58
N ALA A 18 0.42 -13.55 -10.87
CA ALA A 18 0.69 -12.24 -11.48
C ALA A 18 2.05 -11.67 -11.05
N GLY A 19 2.56 -10.70 -11.82
CA GLY A 19 3.88 -10.09 -11.60
C GLY A 19 3.89 -8.98 -10.54
N LEU A 20 2.93 -8.06 -10.58
CA LEU A 20 2.88 -6.89 -9.70
C LEU A 20 1.51 -6.74 -9.03
N TYR A 21 1.52 -6.45 -7.73
CA TYR A 21 0.33 -6.19 -6.94
C TYR A 21 0.48 -4.85 -6.24
N VAL A 22 -0.41 -3.93 -6.54
CA VAL A 22 -0.36 -2.56 -6.01
C VAL A 22 -1.21 -2.47 -4.74
N SER A 23 -0.70 -1.74 -3.73
CA SER A 23 -1.44 -1.47 -2.51
C SER A 23 -2.75 -0.71 -2.76
N GLU A 24 -3.52 -0.53 -1.70
CA GLU A 24 -4.52 0.54 -1.67
C GLU A 24 -3.86 1.90 -1.90
N MET A 25 -4.66 2.88 -2.32
CA MET A 25 -4.21 4.26 -2.47
C MET A 25 -4.14 4.93 -1.10
N ILE A 26 -2.96 5.37 -0.69
CA ILE A 26 -2.69 5.89 0.67
C ILE A 26 -2.34 7.38 0.62
N THR A 27 -2.94 8.17 1.51
CA THR A 27 -2.62 9.60 1.60
C THR A 27 -1.23 9.81 2.19
N ALA A 28 -0.42 10.64 1.54
CA ALA A 28 0.99 10.85 1.88
C ALA A 28 1.20 11.48 3.27
N ARG A 29 0.45 12.54 3.58
CA ARG A 29 0.59 13.26 4.85
C ARG A 29 0.47 12.39 6.10
N PRO A 30 -0.64 11.64 6.33
CA PRO A 30 -0.76 10.81 7.51
C PRO A 30 0.21 9.61 7.49
N LEU A 31 0.78 9.24 6.35
CA LEU A 31 1.83 8.22 6.27
C LEU A 31 3.14 8.78 6.83
N VAL A 32 3.51 10.00 6.42
CA VAL A 32 4.68 10.74 6.94
C VAL A 32 4.53 11.05 8.43
N GLU A 33 3.34 11.46 8.87
CA GLU A 33 3.03 11.76 10.28
C GLU A 33 2.90 10.49 11.16
N GLY A 34 3.09 9.29 10.60
CA GLY A 34 3.09 8.04 11.37
C GLY A 34 1.72 7.63 11.92
N ASN A 35 0.63 8.02 11.25
CA ASN A 35 -0.71 7.65 11.68
C ASN A 35 -0.88 6.11 11.68
N ALA A 36 -1.31 5.55 12.82
CA ALA A 36 -1.42 4.11 13.02
C ALA A 36 -2.32 3.39 11.99
N LYS A 37 -3.44 4.02 11.59
CA LYS A 37 -4.34 3.44 10.58
C LYS A 37 -3.63 3.40 9.22
N THR A 38 -2.96 4.48 8.86
CA THR A 38 -2.24 4.60 7.59
C THR A 38 -1.07 3.61 7.51
N LEU A 39 -0.30 3.47 8.57
CA LEU A 39 0.78 2.48 8.65
C LEU A 39 0.27 1.04 8.52
N LYS A 40 -0.89 0.73 9.12
CA LYS A 40 -1.53 -0.58 8.95
C LYS A 40 -1.92 -0.86 7.50
N LEU A 41 -2.47 0.15 6.81
CA LEU A 41 -2.84 0.04 5.39
C LEU A 41 -1.60 -0.06 4.47
N ALA A 42 -0.52 0.62 4.82
CA ALA A 42 0.77 0.58 4.11
C ALA A 42 1.58 -0.71 4.35
N GLY A 43 1.07 -1.62 5.19
CA GLY A 43 1.72 -2.88 5.49
C GLY A 43 1.84 -3.83 4.30
N PHE A 44 2.82 -4.72 4.39
CA PHE A 44 3.11 -5.78 3.43
C PHE A 44 3.13 -7.13 4.12
N GLY A 45 2.66 -8.16 3.41
CA GLY A 45 2.90 -9.54 3.80
C GLY A 45 4.37 -9.93 3.68
N ALA A 46 4.79 -10.97 4.42
CA ALA A 46 6.17 -11.46 4.39
C ALA A 46 6.62 -11.88 2.98
N GLU A 47 5.72 -12.51 2.22
CA GLU A 47 5.97 -13.05 0.88
C GLU A 47 5.80 -12.00 -0.26
N GLU A 48 5.53 -10.73 0.07
CA GLU A 48 5.37 -9.70 -0.96
C GLU A 48 6.73 -9.24 -1.50
N SER A 49 7.06 -9.72 -2.70
CA SER A 49 8.17 -9.21 -3.51
C SER A 49 7.80 -9.22 -5.01
N PRO A 50 7.92 -8.10 -5.74
CA PRO A 50 8.25 -6.75 -5.25
C PRO A 50 7.13 -6.16 -4.40
N ARG A 51 7.48 -5.24 -3.49
CA ARG A 51 6.52 -4.45 -2.70
C ARG A 51 6.15 -3.19 -3.48
N SER A 52 4.85 -2.89 -3.56
CA SER A 52 4.34 -1.72 -4.28
C SER A 52 3.41 -0.92 -3.36
N LEU A 53 3.75 0.35 -3.17
CA LEU A 53 2.97 1.30 -2.38
C LEU A 53 2.46 2.42 -3.29
N GLN A 54 1.14 2.57 -3.39
CA GLN A 54 0.52 3.67 -4.13
C GLN A 54 0.20 4.81 -3.16
N ILE A 55 0.83 5.96 -3.39
CA ILE A 55 0.67 7.16 -2.56
C ILE A 55 -0.02 8.25 -3.39
N TYR A 56 -0.83 9.09 -2.74
CA TYR A 56 -1.34 10.33 -3.33
C TYR A 56 -1.27 11.48 -2.31
N GLY A 57 -1.16 12.70 -2.80
CA GLY A 57 -1.14 13.91 -1.99
C GLY A 57 -1.37 15.15 -2.85
N VAL A 58 -1.67 16.26 -2.20
CA VAL A 58 -1.92 17.57 -2.84
C VAL A 58 -0.84 18.60 -2.54
N ASP A 59 0.05 18.28 -1.59
CA ASP A 59 1.14 19.14 -1.17
C ASP A 59 2.46 18.42 -1.52
N PRO A 60 3.31 19.02 -2.38
CA PRO A 60 4.56 18.42 -2.84
C PRO A 60 5.47 18.03 -1.67
N HIS A 61 5.44 18.78 -0.56
CA HIS A 61 6.24 18.49 0.63
C HIS A 61 6.07 17.03 1.13
N TYR A 62 4.88 16.45 0.97
CA TYR A 62 4.61 15.09 1.41
C TYR A 62 4.80 14.02 0.33
N VAL A 63 4.90 14.39 -0.96
CA VAL A 63 4.95 13.43 -2.09
C VAL A 63 6.25 13.43 -2.88
N GLY A 64 7.12 14.45 -2.74
CA GLY A 64 8.39 14.55 -3.47
C GLY A 64 9.24 15.73 -3.04
#